data_AF-A0A800DM37-F1
#
_entry.id   AF-A0A800DM37-F1
#
_cell.length_a   1.000
_cell.length_b   1.000
_cell.length_c   1.000
_cell.angle_alpha   90.00
_cell.angle_beta   90.00
_cell.angle_gamma   90.00
#
_symmetry.space_group_name_H-M   'P 1'
#
loop_
_entity.id
_entity.type
_entity.pdbx_description
1 polymer ?
#
loop_
_entity_poly.entity_id
_entity_poly.type
_entity_poly.pdbx_seq_one_letter_code
_entity_poly.pdbx_strand_id
1 'polypeptide(L)'
;MLPHRNRNPARLPIPPLARSGEGRSYRRNAGCGSPHHRPPALNLTPVSVARSFERRLERLLEGAVGRVFSGRIHPAEIAGKLAREADFARFEHHTGPATANAYTLLVHPRDLTVDTEDLAAHLVDELTGYAADEGLRLEGPVTVTIEASREVAPGQVICHVEVQPGEAVSWAKLVSSEESLALSPNRVLVGRSPSADVTIDHDDVSRRHALIWRQRGRVWVRDLGSANGTFVDSARVGARPVSVGHGSVLAFSAHQYRLLEV
;
A
#
# COMPACT_ATOMS: atom_id res chain seq x y z
N MET A 1 -11.84 33.49 -51.46
CA MET A 1 -11.24 34.41 -50.47
C MET A 1 -12.11 34.41 -49.21
N LEU A 2 -11.53 34.03 -48.07
CA LEU A 2 -12.00 34.32 -46.69
C LEU A 2 -12.26 35.84 -46.52
N PRO A 3 -13.00 36.36 -45.50
CA PRO A 3 -12.96 35.99 -44.07
C PRO A 3 -14.34 36.09 -43.34
N HIS A 4 -14.57 36.01 -42.03
CA HIS A 4 -13.83 35.69 -40.80
C HIS A 4 -14.88 35.20 -39.78
N ARG A 5 -14.50 34.22 -38.95
CA ARG A 5 -15.18 33.80 -37.70
C ARG A 5 -15.31 34.97 -36.72
N ASN A 6 -16.36 34.98 -35.89
CA ASN A 6 -16.12 35.05 -34.44
C ASN A 6 -17.22 34.42 -33.59
N ARG A 7 -16.77 33.76 -32.52
CA ARG A 7 -17.52 32.98 -31.52
C ARG A 7 -17.98 33.89 -30.37
N ASN A 8 -19.14 33.62 -29.76
CA ASN A 8 -19.20 33.36 -28.31
C ASN A 8 -20.60 32.84 -27.87
N PRO A 9 -20.68 31.86 -26.93
CA PRO A 9 -21.93 31.34 -26.38
C PRO A 9 -22.28 31.89 -24.98
N ALA A 10 -23.52 31.61 -24.56
CA ALA A 10 -24.07 31.54 -23.20
C ALA A 10 -24.49 32.83 -22.46
N ARG A 11 -25.81 32.93 -22.19
CA ARG A 11 -26.40 33.50 -20.97
C ARG A 11 -27.62 32.66 -20.56
N LEU A 12 -27.50 31.87 -19.50
CA LEU A 12 -28.63 31.38 -18.71
C LEU A 12 -28.78 32.28 -17.47
N PRO A 13 -30.02 32.50 -16.98
CA PRO A 13 -30.31 33.49 -15.94
C PRO A 13 -29.99 33.02 -14.51
N ILE A 14 -29.59 33.98 -13.68
CA ILE A 14 -29.32 33.85 -12.24
C ILE A 14 -30.66 34.00 -11.47
N PRO A 15 -31.02 33.11 -10.53
CA PRO A 15 -32.13 33.34 -9.59
C PRO A 15 -31.71 34.12 -8.33
N PRO A 16 -32.65 34.79 -7.63
CA PRO A 16 -32.37 35.92 -6.75
C PRO A 16 -31.94 35.58 -5.32
N LEU A 17 -31.19 36.52 -4.74
CA LEU A 17 -30.74 36.56 -3.34
C LEU A 17 -31.91 36.83 -2.38
N ALA A 18 -32.06 36.00 -1.35
CA ALA A 18 -32.87 36.30 -0.17
C ALA A 18 -31.96 36.61 1.04
N ARG A 19 -32.05 37.85 1.52
CA ARG A 19 -31.74 38.31 2.89
C ARG A 19 -32.77 37.68 3.85
N SER A 20 -32.62 37.51 5.16
CA SER A 20 -31.72 37.96 6.24
C SER A 20 -32.20 37.26 7.52
N GLY A 21 -31.35 37.03 8.52
CA GLY A 21 -31.84 36.60 9.85
C GLY A 21 -30.75 36.27 10.86
N GLU A 22 -30.32 37.30 11.60
CA GLU A 22 -30.04 37.29 13.04
C GLU A 22 -29.02 36.30 13.67
N GLY A 23 -27.87 36.87 14.01
CA GLY A 23 -27.33 36.95 15.37
C GLY A 23 -27.29 35.70 16.24
N ARG A 24 -26.09 35.13 16.42
CA ARG A 24 -25.68 34.54 17.70
C ARG A 24 -24.16 34.57 17.87
N SER A 25 -23.77 35.09 19.02
CA SER A 25 -22.43 35.21 19.59
C SER A 25 -21.73 33.86 19.71
N TYR A 26 -20.46 33.79 19.30
CA TYR A 26 -19.57 32.66 19.62
C TYR A 26 -18.45 33.13 20.54
N ARG A 27 -18.51 32.69 21.81
CA ARG A 27 -17.39 32.67 22.75
C ARG A 27 -17.08 31.20 23.07
N ARG A 28 -15.82 30.84 22.85
CA ARG A 28 -15.03 29.71 23.41
C ARG A 28 -15.53 28.28 23.18
N ASN A 29 -14.71 27.43 22.56
CA ASN A 29 -13.80 26.56 23.33
C ASN A 29 -12.86 25.78 22.40
N ALA A 30 -11.63 25.58 22.91
CA ALA A 30 -10.62 24.70 22.35
C ALA A 30 -11.09 23.24 22.35
N GLY A 31 -10.69 22.48 21.32
CA GLY A 31 -10.96 21.06 21.19
C GLY A 31 -10.72 20.60 19.76
N CYS A 32 -9.45 20.53 19.34
CA CYS A 32 -9.06 19.83 18.12
C CYS A 32 -9.23 18.32 18.36
N GLY A 33 -10.36 17.77 17.93
CA GLY A 33 -10.55 16.34 17.73
C GLY A 33 -10.80 16.09 16.25
N SER A 34 -9.79 15.58 15.54
CA SER A 34 -9.94 15.16 14.15
C SER A 34 -10.75 13.86 14.09
N PRO A 35 -11.81 13.77 13.27
CA PRO A 35 -12.59 12.54 13.16
C PRO A 35 -11.89 11.54 12.22
N HIS A 36 -11.44 10.41 12.77
CA HIS A 36 -10.98 9.26 11.98
C HIS A 36 -12.17 8.64 11.24
N HIS A 37 -12.27 8.91 9.95
CA HIS A 37 -13.24 8.26 9.08
C HIS A 37 -12.74 6.84 8.76
N ARG A 38 -13.23 5.83 9.49
CA ARG A 38 -13.09 4.42 9.09
C ARG A 38 -14.03 4.14 7.91
N PRO A 39 -13.55 3.71 6.72
CA PRO A 39 -14.42 3.20 5.67
C PRO A 39 -14.96 1.80 6.03
N PRO A 40 -16.11 1.38 5.46
CA PRO A 40 -16.75 0.12 5.79
C PRO A 40 -15.93 -1.09 5.34
N ALA A 41 -15.87 -2.12 6.20
CA ALA A 41 -15.17 -3.37 5.94
C ALA A 41 -15.80 -4.12 4.76
N LEU A 42 -15.00 -4.39 3.72
CA LEU A 42 -15.38 -5.30 2.63
C LEU A 42 -15.07 -6.74 3.05
N ASN A 43 -16.05 -7.63 2.87
CA ASN A 43 -15.90 -9.08 3.08
C ASN A 43 -14.90 -9.66 2.07
N LEU A 44 -13.61 -9.57 2.39
CA LEU A 44 -12.58 -10.41 1.80
C LEU A 44 -12.64 -11.75 2.53
N THR A 45 -12.89 -12.84 1.78
CA THR A 45 -12.82 -14.20 2.34
C THR A 45 -11.49 -14.36 3.07
N PRO A 46 -11.47 -14.79 4.35
CA PRO A 46 -10.25 -14.90 5.11
C PRO A 46 -9.42 -16.06 4.54
N VAL A 47 -8.55 -15.76 3.57
CA VAL A 47 -7.51 -16.68 3.15
C VAL A 47 -6.41 -16.61 4.21
N SER A 48 -6.66 -17.29 5.33
CA SER A 48 -5.66 -17.91 6.23
C SER A 48 -4.27 -17.24 6.32
N VAL A 49 -4.21 -15.94 6.57
CA VAL A 49 -2.96 -15.20 6.81
C VAL A 49 -2.23 -15.74 8.02
N ALA A 50 -2.99 -16.18 9.03
CA ALA A 50 -2.46 -16.86 10.22
C ALA A 50 -1.57 -18.08 9.88
N ARG A 51 -1.97 -18.97 8.95
CA ARG A 51 -1.19 -20.20 8.71
C ARG A 51 0.11 -20.00 7.93
N SER A 52 0.25 -18.96 7.10
CA SER A 52 1.54 -18.68 6.44
C SER A 52 2.50 -18.00 7.43
N PHE A 53 1.97 -17.10 8.25
CA PHE A 53 2.69 -16.39 9.30
C PHE A 53 3.20 -17.35 10.39
N GLU A 54 2.34 -18.24 10.91
CA GLU A 54 2.67 -19.22 11.95
C GLU A 54 3.80 -20.17 11.50
N ARG A 55 3.73 -20.72 10.28
CA ARG A 55 4.74 -21.68 9.76
C ARG A 55 6.07 -21.06 9.36
N ARG A 56 6.13 -19.75 9.07
CA ARG A 56 7.41 -19.04 8.80
C ARG A 56 8.08 -18.63 10.10
N LEU A 57 7.31 -18.11 11.05
CA LEU A 57 7.83 -17.70 12.35
C LEU A 57 8.34 -18.90 13.19
N GLU A 58 7.62 -20.03 13.19
CA GLU A 58 8.05 -21.25 13.91
C GLU A 58 9.45 -21.71 13.47
N ARG A 59 9.72 -21.73 12.15
CA ARG A 59 11.01 -22.15 11.58
C ARG A 59 12.15 -21.16 11.82
N LEU A 60 11.85 -19.87 11.92
CA LEU A 60 12.84 -18.85 12.23
C LEU A 60 13.23 -18.88 13.71
N LEU A 61 12.25 -19.15 14.58
CA LEU A 61 12.48 -19.25 16.02
C LEU A 61 13.17 -20.58 16.39
N GLU A 62 12.97 -21.68 15.64
CA GLU A 62 13.71 -22.93 15.81
C GLU A 62 15.24 -22.76 15.75
N GLY A 63 15.77 -21.76 15.02
CA GLY A 63 17.20 -21.43 14.97
C GLY A 63 17.72 -20.61 16.16
N ALA A 64 16.82 -20.01 16.96
CA ALA A 64 17.13 -19.13 18.07
C ALA A 64 16.69 -19.67 19.45
N VAL A 65 16.00 -20.82 19.51
CA VAL A 65 15.53 -21.41 20.78
C VAL A 65 16.67 -22.16 21.49
N GLY A 66 17.60 -21.40 22.04
CA GLY A 66 18.61 -21.87 23.00
C GLY A 66 18.27 -21.53 24.45
N ARG A 67 17.14 -20.89 24.76
CA ARG A 67 16.82 -20.47 26.13
C ARG A 67 15.34 -20.71 26.48
N VAL A 68 15.16 -21.36 27.61
CA VAL A 68 13.90 -21.73 28.26
C VAL A 68 12.95 -20.53 28.33
N PHE A 69 11.84 -20.60 27.60
CA PHE A 69 10.74 -19.63 27.68
C PHE A 69 9.84 -19.97 28.88
N SER A 70 10.02 -19.27 30.00
CA SER A 70 9.12 -19.35 31.16
C SER A 70 8.19 -18.13 31.31
N GLY A 71 8.10 -17.28 30.26
CA GLY A 71 7.32 -16.03 30.22
C GLY A 71 6.07 -16.14 29.34
N ARG A 72 4.94 -15.57 29.78
CA ARG A 72 3.56 -15.97 29.43
C ARG A 72 3.03 -15.58 28.04
N ILE A 73 3.79 -14.92 27.16
CA ILE A 73 3.36 -14.60 25.78
C ILE A 73 4.34 -15.22 24.80
N HIS A 74 3.85 -16.13 23.97
CA HIS A 74 4.67 -16.79 22.95
C HIS A 74 4.79 -15.86 21.73
N PRO A 75 5.97 -15.73 21.09
CA PRO A 75 6.12 -14.93 19.86
C PRO A 75 5.11 -15.25 18.76
N ALA A 76 4.67 -16.52 18.67
CA ALA A 76 3.61 -16.95 17.76
C ALA A 76 2.26 -16.26 18.02
N GLU A 77 1.93 -15.94 19.28
CA GLU A 77 0.70 -15.22 19.63
C GLU A 77 0.77 -13.76 19.19
N ILE A 78 1.93 -13.12 19.35
CA ILE A 78 2.19 -11.75 18.86
C ILE A 78 2.02 -11.72 17.34
N ALA A 79 2.70 -12.63 16.64
CA ALA A 79 2.67 -12.71 15.19
C ALA A 79 1.27 -13.04 14.67
N GLY A 80 0.56 -13.98 15.32
CA GLY A 80 -0.82 -14.32 14.98
C GLY A 80 -1.79 -13.16 15.23
N LYS A 81 -1.58 -12.35 16.28
CA LYS A 81 -2.36 -11.12 16.48
C LYS A 81 -2.04 -10.11 15.38
N LEU A 82 -0.78 -9.84 15.11
CA LEU A 82 -0.34 -8.87 14.12
C LEU A 82 -0.87 -9.20 12.72
N ALA A 83 -0.78 -10.47 12.31
CA ALA A 83 -1.36 -10.97 11.06
C ALA A 83 -2.86 -10.66 10.94
N ARG A 84 -3.64 -10.92 12.01
CA ARG A 84 -5.08 -10.60 12.03
C ARG A 84 -5.32 -9.09 11.91
N GLU A 85 -4.55 -8.27 12.61
CA GLU A 85 -4.68 -6.81 12.54
C GLU A 85 -4.31 -6.27 11.15
N ALA A 86 -3.28 -6.82 10.50
CA ALA A 86 -2.91 -6.49 9.13
C ALA A 86 -3.99 -6.86 8.11
N ASP A 87 -4.73 -7.95 8.34
CA ASP A 87 -5.90 -8.31 7.53
C ASP A 87 -7.04 -7.32 7.68
N PHE A 88 -7.37 -6.97 8.93
CA PHE A 88 -8.43 -6.00 9.22
C PHE A 88 -8.10 -4.58 8.72
N ALA A 89 -6.81 -4.26 8.60
CA ALA A 89 -6.35 -2.98 8.08
C ALA A 89 -6.37 -2.88 6.55
N ARG A 90 -6.79 -3.93 5.82
CA ARG A 90 -6.87 -3.88 4.36
C ARG A 90 -7.94 -2.90 3.89
N PHE A 91 -7.64 -2.15 2.84
CA PHE A 91 -8.54 -1.20 2.21
C PHE A 91 -8.34 -1.15 0.69
N GLU A 92 -9.30 -0.56 -0.04
CA GLU A 92 -9.14 -0.32 -1.47
C GLU A 92 -8.45 1.00 -1.73
N HIS A 93 -7.33 0.95 -2.43
CA HIS A 93 -6.60 2.09 -2.95
C HIS A 93 -6.88 2.25 -4.44
N HIS A 94 -6.61 3.43 -5.00
CA HIS A 94 -6.85 3.66 -6.42
C HIS A 94 -5.95 2.80 -7.33
N THR A 95 -4.90 2.16 -6.82
CA THR A 95 -4.03 1.22 -7.55
C THR A 95 -4.35 -0.25 -7.26
N GLY A 96 -5.36 -0.53 -6.43
CA GLY A 96 -5.78 -1.86 -6.01
C GLY A 96 -5.73 -2.03 -4.48
N PRO A 97 -5.75 -3.28 -3.97
CA PRO A 97 -5.79 -3.52 -2.54
C PRO A 97 -4.51 -3.03 -1.86
N ALA A 98 -4.68 -2.42 -0.69
CA ALA A 98 -3.63 -1.88 0.15
C ALA A 98 -3.80 -2.33 1.61
N THR A 99 -2.76 -2.18 2.42
CA THR A 99 -2.82 -2.38 3.86
C THR A 99 -1.94 -1.37 4.60
N ALA A 100 -2.06 -1.36 5.92
CA ALA A 100 -1.25 -0.57 6.83
C ALA A 100 0.22 -0.98 6.80
N ASN A 101 1.08 -0.07 7.24
CA ASN A 101 2.52 -0.28 7.27
C ASN A 101 3.15 0.14 8.61
N ALA A 102 2.43 0.80 9.52
CA ALA A 102 2.95 1.13 10.84
C ALA A 102 2.17 0.39 11.94
N TYR A 103 2.89 -0.35 12.76
CA TYR A 103 2.34 -1.20 13.80
C TYR A 103 3.03 -0.93 15.15
N THR A 104 2.25 -0.57 16.17
CA THR A 104 2.76 -0.41 17.54
C THR A 104 2.13 -1.44 18.46
N LEU A 105 2.96 -2.34 18.97
CA LEU A 105 2.58 -3.41 19.89
C LEU A 105 2.83 -2.95 21.33
N LEU A 106 1.77 -2.84 22.11
CA LEU A 106 1.86 -2.56 23.54
C LEU A 106 1.78 -3.88 24.31
N VAL A 107 2.81 -4.15 25.11
CA VAL A 107 2.95 -5.40 25.88
C VAL A 107 3.24 -5.08 27.33
N HIS A 108 2.71 -5.87 28.27
CA HIS A 108 3.06 -5.69 29.67
C HIS A 108 4.55 -5.98 29.92
N PRO A 109 5.28 -5.16 30.71
CA PRO A 109 6.73 -5.31 30.90
C PRO A 109 7.19 -6.70 31.44
N ARG A 110 6.29 -7.45 32.09
CA ARG A 110 6.59 -8.81 32.58
C ARG A 110 6.62 -9.88 31.49
N ASP A 111 6.00 -9.61 30.34
CA ASP A 111 5.92 -10.55 29.23
C ASP A 111 7.01 -10.30 28.18
N LEU A 112 7.70 -9.15 28.26
CA LEU A 112 8.88 -8.83 27.47
C LEU A 112 10.10 -9.57 28.05
N THR A 113 10.31 -10.80 27.58
CA THR A 113 11.44 -11.66 27.96
C THR A 113 12.46 -11.84 26.83
N VAL A 114 12.17 -11.28 25.67
CA VAL A 114 12.96 -11.37 24.44
C VAL A 114 13.54 -10.01 24.08
N ASP A 115 14.55 -10.03 23.21
CA ASP A 115 15.02 -8.81 22.55
C ASP A 115 13.91 -8.27 21.64
N THR A 116 13.43 -7.06 21.95
CA THR A 116 12.34 -6.41 21.22
C THR A 116 12.77 -5.87 19.86
N GLU A 117 14.03 -5.49 19.71
CA GLU A 117 14.55 -4.95 18.45
C GLU A 117 14.66 -6.07 17.42
N ASP A 118 15.26 -7.19 17.82
CA ASP A 118 15.34 -8.38 16.97
C ASP A 118 13.95 -8.88 16.58
N LEU A 119 13.03 -9.03 17.55
CA LEU A 119 11.67 -9.48 17.26
C LEU A 119 10.94 -8.53 16.30
N ALA A 120 11.06 -7.21 16.51
CA ALA A 120 10.45 -6.22 15.64
C ALA A 120 10.98 -6.32 14.20
N ALA A 121 12.29 -6.48 14.02
CA ALA A 121 12.89 -6.65 12.69
C ALA A 121 12.33 -7.87 11.95
N HIS A 122 12.20 -9.01 12.63
CA HIS A 122 11.60 -10.21 12.03
C HIS A 122 10.12 -10.00 11.66
N LEU A 123 9.35 -9.30 12.48
CA LEU A 123 7.95 -8.98 12.19
C LEU A 123 7.82 -8.02 10.99
N VAL A 124 8.75 -7.08 10.82
CA VAL A 124 8.83 -6.20 9.64
C VAL A 124 9.04 -7.02 8.37
N ASP A 125 9.99 -7.96 8.37
CA ASP A 125 10.27 -8.81 7.22
C ASP A 125 9.05 -9.68 6.84
N GLU A 126 8.40 -10.29 7.84
CA GLU A 126 7.22 -11.12 7.62
C GLU A 126 6.02 -10.32 7.09
N LEU A 127 5.75 -9.12 7.63
CA LEU A 127 4.68 -8.25 7.14
C LEU A 127 4.96 -7.72 5.72
N THR A 128 6.21 -7.39 5.44
CA THR A 128 6.64 -6.97 4.08
C THR A 128 6.46 -8.10 3.09
N GLY A 129 6.87 -9.32 3.47
CA GLY A 129 6.68 -10.54 2.69
C GLY A 129 5.20 -10.86 2.48
N TYR A 130 4.37 -10.74 3.51
CA TYR A 130 2.92 -10.92 3.42
C TYR A 130 2.28 -9.96 2.41
N ALA A 131 2.60 -8.66 2.50
CA ALA A 131 2.10 -7.66 1.56
C ALA A 131 2.54 -7.97 0.13
N ALA A 132 3.79 -8.40 -0.08
CA ALA A 132 4.28 -8.82 -1.38
C ALA A 132 3.58 -10.09 -1.90
N ASP A 133 3.39 -11.10 -1.05
CA ASP A 133 2.76 -12.37 -1.41
C ASP A 133 1.28 -12.19 -1.79
N GLU A 134 0.55 -11.35 -1.06
CA GLU A 134 -0.84 -11.02 -1.34
C GLU A 134 -1.02 -9.93 -2.41
N GLY A 135 0.08 -9.30 -2.84
CA GLY A 135 0.05 -8.20 -3.80
C GLY A 135 -0.69 -7.00 -3.23
N LEU A 136 -0.46 -6.64 -1.97
CA LEU A 136 -0.99 -5.46 -1.31
C LEU A 136 -0.05 -4.28 -1.52
N ARG A 137 -0.60 -3.08 -1.68
CA ARG A 137 0.17 -1.84 -1.63
C ARG A 137 0.44 -1.43 -0.17
N LEU A 138 1.64 -0.93 0.07
CA LEU A 138 2.05 -0.22 1.28
C LEU A 138 2.37 1.23 0.89
N GLU A 139 1.93 2.21 1.67
CA GLU A 139 2.20 3.64 1.42
C GLU A 139 3.60 4.08 1.92
N GLY A 140 4.37 3.16 2.49
CA GLY A 140 5.71 3.38 2.99
C GLY A 140 6.36 2.07 3.44
N PRO A 141 7.56 2.12 4.03
CA PRO A 141 8.19 0.94 4.62
C PRO A 141 7.34 0.42 5.78
N VAL A 142 7.43 -0.89 6.04
CA VAL A 142 6.81 -1.47 7.23
C VAL A 142 7.63 -1.09 8.46
N THR A 143 6.97 -0.60 9.50
CA THR A 143 7.54 -0.34 10.81
C THR A 143 6.77 -1.11 11.87
N VAL A 144 7.51 -1.76 12.76
CA VAL A 144 6.96 -2.44 13.94
C VAL A 144 7.71 -1.91 15.15
N THR A 145 6.96 -1.39 16.12
CA THR A 145 7.50 -0.94 17.40
C THR A 145 6.89 -1.76 18.51
N ILE A 146 7.69 -2.24 19.46
CA ILE A 146 7.21 -2.96 20.63
C ILE A 146 7.49 -2.10 21.86
N GLU A 147 6.45 -1.67 22.55
CA GLU A 147 6.53 -0.79 23.70
C GLU A 147 6.00 -1.47 24.97
N ALA A 148 6.71 -1.25 26.07
CA ALA A 148 6.32 -1.77 27.38
C ALA A 148 5.27 -0.85 28.02
N SER A 149 4.07 -1.37 28.29
CA SER A 149 2.98 -0.61 28.93
C SER A 149 2.34 -1.39 30.07
N ARG A 150 2.29 -0.78 31.26
CA ARG A 150 1.60 -1.35 32.45
C ARG A 150 0.08 -1.22 32.37
N GLU A 151 -0.43 -0.51 31.37
CA GLU A 151 -1.87 -0.39 31.11
C GLU A 151 -2.42 -1.66 30.44
N VAL A 152 -1.56 -2.42 29.77
CA VAL A 152 -1.90 -3.72 29.19
C VAL A 152 -1.81 -4.79 30.28
N ALA A 153 -2.83 -5.63 30.41
CA ALA A 153 -2.80 -6.72 31.37
C ALA A 153 -1.74 -7.78 30.98
N PRO A 154 -1.07 -8.44 31.95
CA PRO A 154 -0.15 -9.53 31.64
C PRO A 154 -0.83 -10.64 30.82
N GLY A 155 -0.13 -11.17 29.81
CA GLY A 155 -0.66 -12.13 28.86
C GLY A 155 -1.50 -11.52 27.73
N GLN A 156 -1.62 -10.19 27.67
CA GLN A 156 -2.31 -9.49 26.59
C GLN A 156 -1.34 -8.63 25.76
N VAL A 157 -1.73 -8.42 24.51
CA VAL A 157 -1.06 -7.54 23.57
C VAL A 157 -2.11 -6.63 22.95
N ILE A 158 -1.85 -5.34 22.92
CA ILE A 158 -2.63 -4.37 22.13
C ILE A 158 -1.81 -4.02 20.90
N CYS A 159 -2.47 -3.86 19.76
CA CYS A 159 -1.82 -3.45 18.51
C CYS A 159 -2.52 -2.20 17.99
N HIS A 160 -1.78 -1.13 17.83
CA HIS A 160 -2.19 0.04 17.07
C HIS A 160 -1.70 -0.11 15.64
N VAL A 161 -2.53 0.28 14.68
CA VAL A 161 -2.28 0.07 13.26
C VAL A 161 -2.59 1.35 12.50
N GLU A 162 -1.64 1.80 11.69
CA GLU A 162 -1.74 3.04 10.93
C GLU A 162 -1.18 2.88 9.51
N VAL A 163 -1.71 3.70 8.60
CA VAL A 163 -1.13 3.92 7.28
C VAL A 163 -0.26 5.17 7.37
N GLN A 164 1.04 5.01 7.26
CA GLN A 164 2.00 6.11 7.31
C GLN A 164 2.72 6.23 5.96
N PRO A 165 2.52 7.32 5.22
CA PRO A 165 3.26 7.56 3.98
C PRO A 165 4.76 7.61 4.24
N GLY A 166 5.54 7.00 3.35
CA GLY A 166 7.00 7.01 3.45
C GLY A 166 7.68 6.59 2.15
N GLU A 167 9.00 6.71 2.11
CA GLU A 167 9.79 6.32 0.94
C GLU A 167 9.83 4.79 0.83
N ALA A 168 9.02 4.24 -0.07
CA ALA A 168 8.95 2.82 -0.31
C ALA A 168 10.24 2.29 -0.98
N VAL A 169 10.70 1.13 -0.53
CA VAL A 169 11.90 0.47 -1.06
C VAL A 169 11.63 -0.07 -2.47
N SER A 170 12.49 0.29 -3.41
CA SER A 170 12.41 -0.20 -4.78
C SER A 170 12.69 -1.69 -4.87
N TRP A 171 11.81 -2.40 -5.56
CA TRP A 171 11.93 -3.84 -5.77
C TRP A 171 12.23 -4.25 -7.21
N ALA A 172 12.02 -3.33 -8.15
CA ALA A 172 12.42 -3.48 -9.53
C ALA A 172 12.64 -2.09 -10.13
N LYS A 173 13.13 -2.10 -11.38
CA LYS A 173 13.30 -0.91 -12.19
C LYS A 173 12.80 -1.18 -13.61
N LEU A 174 12.29 -0.14 -14.25
CA LEU A 174 12.05 -0.09 -15.69
C LEU A 174 13.19 0.70 -16.32
N VAL A 175 13.98 0.05 -17.17
CA VAL A 175 15.19 0.66 -17.74
C VAL A 175 15.04 0.79 -19.26
N SER A 176 15.23 2.00 -19.77
CA SER A 176 15.36 2.29 -21.20
C SER A 176 16.79 2.74 -21.52
N SER A 177 17.05 3.18 -22.74
CA SER A 177 18.33 3.80 -23.10
C SER A 177 18.53 5.20 -22.51
N GLU A 178 17.44 5.85 -22.10
CA GLU A 178 17.44 7.26 -21.69
C GLU A 178 17.26 7.42 -20.18
N GLU A 179 16.56 6.49 -19.53
CA GLU A 179 16.23 6.61 -18.11
C GLU A 179 16.06 5.25 -17.39
N SER A 180 16.02 5.33 -16.06
CA SER A 180 15.76 4.19 -15.17
C SER A 180 14.73 4.61 -14.12
N LEU A 181 13.54 4.04 -14.21
CA LEU A 181 12.40 4.35 -13.35
C LEU A 181 12.23 3.29 -12.27
N ALA A 182 12.24 3.70 -11.00
CA ALA A 182 12.12 2.79 -9.87
C ALA A 182 10.68 2.31 -9.65
N LEU A 183 10.51 1.03 -9.33
CA LEU A 183 9.25 0.42 -8.91
C LEU A 183 9.31 0.22 -7.40
N SER A 184 8.73 1.17 -6.64
CA SER A 184 8.83 1.22 -5.17
C SER A 184 7.61 0.65 -4.43
N PRO A 185 6.40 1.22 -4.54
CA PRO A 185 5.24 0.57 -3.94
C PRO A 185 5.04 -0.82 -4.55
N ASN A 186 4.59 -1.79 -3.77
CA ASN A 186 4.39 -3.16 -4.27
C ASN A 186 3.37 -3.23 -5.42
N ARG A 187 2.45 -2.24 -5.52
CA ARG A 187 1.62 -1.96 -6.69
C ARG A 187 1.92 -0.57 -7.25
N VAL A 188 2.44 -0.52 -8.47
CA VAL A 188 2.86 0.69 -9.17
C VAL A 188 1.90 1.01 -10.31
N LEU A 189 1.33 2.21 -10.28
CA LEU A 189 0.63 2.82 -11.39
C LEU A 189 1.61 3.48 -12.34
N VAL A 190 1.61 3.04 -13.59
CA VAL A 190 2.35 3.69 -14.69
C VAL A 190 1.38 4.55 -15.49
N GLY A 191 1.78 5.77 -15.82
CA GLY A 191 1.01 6.65 -16.70
C GLY A 191 1.64 8.03 -16.83
N ARG A 192 1.02 8.94 -17.59
CA ARG A 192 1.53 10.32 -17.73
C ARG A 192 1.09 11.29 -16.63
N SER A 193 0.18 10.87 -15.75
CA SER A 193 -0.32 11.75 -14.69
C SER A 193 0.77 11.95 -13.64
N PRO A 194 0.95 13.16 -13.08
CA PRO A 194 1.84 13.37 -11.94
C PRO A 194 1.44 12.57 -10.68
N SER A 195 0.22 12.04 -10.65
CA SER A 195 -0.28 11.15 -9.61
C SER A 195 0.00 9.66 -9.87
N ALA A 196 0.69 9.32 -10.96
CA ALA A 196 1.20 7.98 -11.20
C ALA A 196 2.46 7.74 -10.37
N ASP A 197 2.64 6.53 -9.86
CA ASP A 197 3.85 6.17 -9.11
C ASP A 197 5.09 6.19 -10.02
N VAL A 198 4.91 5.81 -11.29
CA VAL A 198 5.89 5.99 -12.36
C VAL A 198 5.26 6.85 -13.44
N THR A 199 5.85 8.05 -13.63
CA THR A 199 5.38 9.01 -14.61
C THR A 199 6.17 8.87 -15.91
N ILE A 200 5.48 8.60 -17.02
CA ILE A 200 6.03 8.70 -18.38
C ILE A 200 5.34 9.89 -19.05
N ASP A 201 6.02 11.04 -19.07
CA ASP A 201 5.44 12.32 -19.49
C ASP A 201 5.40 12.46 -21.02
N HIS A 202 4.43 11.78 -21.63
CA HIS A 202 4.20 11.86 -23.06
C HIS A 202 2.71 11.73 -23.40
N ASP A 203 2.24 12.46 -24.42
CA ASP A 203 0.82 12.58 -24.74
C ASP A 203 0.15 11.29 -25.23
N ASP A 204 0.95 10.38 -25.78
CA ASP A 204 0.51 9.06 -26.24
C ASP A 204 0.38 8.03 -25.09
N VAL A 205 0.82 8.39 -23.88
CA VAL A 205 0.65 7.59 -22.66
C VAL A 205 -0.65 8.02 -21.97
N SER A 206 -1.48 7.06 -21.58
CA SER A 206 -2.69 7.36 -20.80
C SER A 206 -2.33 7.84 -19.38
N ARG A 207 -3.16 8.73 -18.80
CA ARG A 207 -2.94 9.25 -17.42
C ARG A 207 -2.80 8.13 -16.38
N ARG A 208 -3.59 7.06 -16.57
CA ARG A 208 -3.54 5.81 -15.83
C ARG A 208 -3.42 4.70 -16.88
N HIS A 209 -2.21 4.29 -17.21
CA HIS A 209 -1.93 3.45 -18.37
C HIS A 209 -1.97 1.97 -18.00
N ALA A 210 -1.17 1.59 -17.02
CA ALA A 210 -1.02 0.20 -16.60
C ALA A 210 -0.76 0.10 -15.10
N LEU A 211 -0.99 -1.09 -14.55
CA LEU A 211 -0.50 -1.46 -13.23
C LEU A 211 0.58 -2.53 -13.36
N ILE A 212 1.61 -2.40 -12.55
CA ILE A 212 2.64 -3.41 -12.33
C ILE A 212 2.67 -3.74 -10.84
N TRP A 213 2.70 -5.02 -10.46
CA TRP A 213 2.81 -5.40 -9.06
C TRP A 213 3.48 -6.76 -8.87
N ARG A 214 4.02 -7.01 -7.67
CA ARG A 214 4.44 -8.36 -7.27
C ARG A 214 3.35 -9.06 -6.48
N GLN A 215 3.15 -10.33 -6.75
CA GLN A 215 2.22 -11.20 -6.02
C GLN A 215 2.67 -12.65 -6.15
N ARG A 216 2.77 -13.36 -5.01
CA ARG A 216 3.19 -14.76 -4.93
C ARG A 216 4.49 -15.05 -5.69
N GLY A 217 5.50 -14.21 -5.48
CA GLY A 217 6.81 -14.33 -6.13
C GLY A 217 6.83 -14.12 -7.65
N ARG A 218 5.80 -13.48 -8.22
CA ARG A 218 5.72 -13.14 -9.65
C ARG A 218 5.40 -11.68 -9.84
N VAL A 219 5.93 -11.08 -10.89
CA VAL A 219 5.52 -9.75 -11.36
C VAL A 219 4.34 -9.89 -12.30
N TRP A 220 3.36 -9.02 -12.15
CA TRP A 220 2.15 -8.98 -12.94
C TRP A 220 1.98 -7.61 -13.60
N VAL A 221 1.50 -7.61 -14.84
CA VAL A 221 1.19 -6.42 -15.60
C VAL A 221 -0.26 -6.49 -16.06
N ARG A 222 -0.97 -5.36 -15.97
CA ARG A 222 -2.34 -5.20 -16.48
C ARG A 222 -2.51 -3.84 -17.12
N ASP A 223 -3.09 -3.81 -18.31
CA ASP A 223 -3.51 -2.57 -18.97
C ASP A 223 -4.81 -2.04 -18.33
N LEU A 224 -4.89 -0.72 -18.13
CA LEU A 224 -6.05 -0.05 -17.51
C LEU A 224 -7.05 0.52 -18.52
N GLY A 225 -7.07 0.00 -19.74
CA GLY A 225 -7.86 0.56 -20.85
C GLY A 225 -7.13 1.75 -21.49
N SER A 226 -5.82 1.64 -21.66
CA SER A 226 -5.02 2.69 -22.29
C SER A 226 -5.38 2.86 -23.76
N ALA A 227 -5.23 4.08 -24.28
CA ALA A 227 -5.60 4.40 -25.66
C ALA A 227 -4.75 3.63 -26.69
N ASN A 228 -3.44 3.54 -26.47
CA ASN A 228 -2.49 2.92 -27.40
C ASN A 228 -2.07 1.49 -27.00
N GLY A 229 -2.47 1.03 -25.81
CA GLY A 229 -2.20 -0.31 -25.31
C GLY A 229 -0.88 -0.42 -24.55
N THR A 230 -0.86 -1.43 -23.68
CA THR A 230 0.34 -1.96 -23.03
C THR A 230 0.77 -3.25 -23.74
N PHE A 231 2.08 -3.47 -23.86
CA PHE A 231 2.64 -4.69 -24.47
C PHE A 231 3.71 -5.31 -23.57
N VAL A 232 3.82 -6.63 -23.60
CA VAL A 232 4.87 -7.42 -22.96
C VAL A 232 5.49 -8.27 -24.05
N ASP A 233 6.80 -8.12 -24.29
CA ASP A 233 7.53 -8.89 -25.30
C ASP A 233 6.78 -8.89 -26.66
N SER A 234 6.33 -7.70 -27.07
CA SER A 234 5.51 -7.41 -28.26
C SER A 234 4.08 -7.95 -28.26
N ALA A 235 3.66 -8.75 -27.28
CA ALA A 235 2.29 -9.21 -27.13
C ALA A 235 1.43 -8.16 -26.39
N ARG A 236 0.26 -7.81 -26.94
CA ARG A 236 -0.63 -6.83 -26.33
C ARG A 236 -1.28 -7.39 -25.05
N VAL A 237 -1.24 -6.60 -23.98
CA VAL A 237 -1.86 -6.90 -22.68
C VAL A 237 -3.17 -6.14 -22.57
N GLY A 238 -4.18 -6.78 -21.96
CA GLY A 238 -5.48 -6.18 -21.69
C GLY A 238 -5.79 -6.08 -20.20
N ALA A 239 -7.08 -6.02 -19.88
CA ALA A 239 -7.56 -5.97 -18.49
C ALA A 239 -7.31 -7.27 -17.70
N ARG A 240 -7.03 -8.39 -18.38
CA ARG A 240 -6.60 -9.63 -17.74
C ARG A 240 -5.10 -9.54 -17.44
N PRO A 241 -4.68 -9.65 -16.16
CA PRO A 241 -3.26 -9.63 -15.81
C PRO A 241 -2.46 -10.73 -16.48
N VAL A 242 -1.22 -10.42 -16.85
CA VAL A 242 -0.22 -11.39 -17.32
C VAL A 242 0.99 -11.36 -16.41
N SER A 243 1.59 -12.53 -16.16
CA SER A 243 2.83 -12.61 -15.40
C SER A 243 4.02 -12.32 -16.31
N VAL A 244 4.99 -11.56 -15.81
CA VAL A 244 6.23 -11.21 -16.51
C VAL A 244 7.42 -11.60 -15.64
N GLY A 245 8.60 -11.76 -16.25
CA GLY A 245 9.83 -12.09 -15.54
C GLY A 245 10.89 -11.00 -15.68
N HIS A 246 11.93 -11.09 -14.86
CA HIS A 246 13.15 -10.32 -15.05
C HIS A 246 13.62 -10.36 -16.52
N GLY A 247 13.93 -9.19 -17.07
CA GLY A 247 14.40 -9.02 -18.43
C GLY A 247 13.30 -8.84 -19.48
N SER A 248 12.02 -9.06 -19.17
CA SER A 248 10.91 -8.80 -20.10
C SER A 248 10.87 -7.35 -20.54
N VAL A 249 10.48 -7.11 -21.79
CA VAL A 249 10.30 -5.78 -22.35
C VAL A 249 8.84 -5.36 -22.21
N LEU A 250 8.60 -4.32 -21.43
CA LEU A 250 7.30 -3.68 -21.26
C LEU A 250 7.22 -2.45 -22.16
N ALA A 251 6.15 -2.33 -22.93
CA ALA A 251 5.87 -1.13 -23.70
C ALA A 251 4.57 -0.47 -23.24
N PHE A 252 4.61 0.84 -23.02
CA PHE A 252 3.45 1.67 -22.75
C PHE A 252 3.30 2.66 -23.90
N SER A 253 2.39 2.40 -24.84
CA SER A 253 2.44 3.03 -26.18
C SER A 253 3.78 2.71 -26.88
N ALA A 254 4.48 3.71 -27.43
CA ALA A 254 5.77 3.54 -28.10
C ALA A 254 6.97 3.42 -27.14
N HIS A 255 6.78 3.66 -25.85
CA HIS A 255 7.87 3.74 -24.86
C HIS A 255 8.19 2.37 -24.29
N GLN A 256 9.39 1.87 -24.56
CA GLN A 256 9.84 0.53 -24.16
C GLN A 256 10.83 0.57 -23.01
N TYR A 257 10.62 -0.32 -22.05
CA TYR A 257 11.47 -0.50 -20.88
C TYR A 257 11.74 -1.97 -20.64
N ARG A 258 12.94 -2.29 -20.23
CA ARG A 258 13.28 -3.61 -19.69
C ARG A 258 13.00 -3.63 -18.19
N LEU A 259 12.24 -4.62 -17.75
CA LEU A 259 11.99 -4.86 -16.33
C LEU A 259 13.22 -5.54 -15.71
N LEU A 260 13.80 -4.94 -14.67
CA LEU A 260 14.88 -5.53 -13.89
C LEU A 260 14.47 -5.60 -12.42
N GLU A 261 14.23 -6.81 -11.91
CA GLU A 261 14.04 -7.07 -10.47
C GLU A 261 15.36 -6.83 -9.71
N VAL A 262 15.28 -6.28 -8.49
CA VAL A 262 16.43 -5.98 -7.60
C VAL A 262 16.84 -7.20 -6.79
#